data_AF-A0A8H4PK79-F1
#
_entry.id   AF-A0A8H4PK79-F1
#
_cell.length_a   1.000
_cell.length_b   1.000
_cell.length_c   1.000
_cell.angle_alpha   90.00
_cell.angle_beta   90.00
_cell.angle_gamma   90.00
#
_symmetry.space_group_name_H-M   'P 1'
#
loop_
_entity.id
_entity.type
_entity.pdbx_description
1 polymer ?
#
loop_
_entity_poly.entity_id
_entity_poly.type
_entity_poly.pdbx_seq_one_letter_code
_entity_poly.pdbx_strand_id
1 'polypeptide(L)'
;MVNTKHLLSVLAFAISGINAYKLHYYQSQRCTGLKLDQDVFGPERGCQSLGGAKANTGSLIVESTGPIDDPFMVVLFESNDCNPDTIVGHGDENSGCIKPDEGKAFSSYQVWDLWE
;
A
#
# COMPACT_ATOMS: atom_id res chain seq x y z
N MET A 1 -1.58 52.28 -26.92
CA MET A 1 -2.76 51.87 -26.12
C MET A 1 -2.78 50.35 -26.06
N VAL A 2 -2.74 49.80 -24.84
CA VAL A 2 -3.10 48.43 -24.40
C VAL A 2 -2.25 47.26 -24.96
N ASN A 3 -1.80 46.25 -24.21
CA ASN A 3 -1.61 46.02 -22.76
C ASN A 3 -0.95 44.63 -22.61
N THR A 4 -0.18 44.43 -21.54
CA THR A 4 0.05 43.16 -20.79
C THR A 4 0.38 41.86 -21.53
N LYS A 5 1.62 41.36 -21.40
CA LYS A 5 2.09 40.41 -20.36
C LYS A 5 1.45 39.01 -20.45
N HIS A 6 2.21 38.03 -20.91
CA HIS A 6 1.98 36.61 -20.59
C HIS A 6 3.19 36.09 -19.79
N LEU A 7 3.08 36.21 -18.47
CA LEU A 7 3.90 35.44 -17.53
C LEU A 7 3.41 34.00 -17.57
N LEU A 8 4.23 33.07 -18.09
CA LEU A 8 4.03 31.65 -17.85
C LEU A 8 4.33 31.40 -16.36
N SER A 9 3.28 31.21 -15.57
CA SER A 9 3.41 30.75 -14.19
C SER A 9 3.62 29.23 -14.22
N VAL A 10 4.85 28.80 -13.93
CA VAL A 10 5.16 27.39 -13.68
C VAL A 10 4.62 27.07 -12.29
N LEU A 11 3.47 26.40 -12.24
CA LEU A 11 2.89 25.90 -11.00
C LEU A 11 3.74 24.71 -10.53
N ALA A 12 4.70 24.96 -9.64
CA ALA A 12 5.39 23.90 -8.93
C ALA A 12 4.39 23.24 -7.97
N PHE A 13 3.90 22.05 -8.34
CA PHE A 13 3.19 21.20 -7.38
C PHE A 13 4.18 20.81 -6.29
N ALA A 14 4.01 21.40 -5.10
CA ALA A 14 4.61 20.86 -3.89
C ALA A 14 4.04 19.44 -3.72
N ILE A 15 4.89 18.43 -3.87
CA ILE A 15 4.53 17.07 -3.53
C ILE A 15 4.47 17.06 -2.00
N SER A 16 3.27 17.28 -1.45
CA SER A 16 2.98 17.04 -0.04
C SER A 16 3.46 15.62 0.28
N GLY A 17 4.24 15.47 1.34
CA GLY A 17 4.70 14.16 1.79
C GLY A 17 3.51 13.23 1.93
N ILE A 18 3.46 12.21 1.10
CA ILE A 18 2.46 11.15 1.21
C ILE A 18 2.98 10.29 2.35
N ASN A 19 2.33 10.34 3.51
CA ASN A 19 2.56 9.34 4.54
C ASN A 19 2.14 8.00 3.91
N ALA A 20 3.08 7.08 3.82
CA ALA A 20 2.91 5.86 3.05
C ALA A 20 3.66 4.72 3.71
N TYR A 21 3.24 3.51 3.38
CA TYR A 21 3.94 2.30 3.69
C TYR A 21 4.73 1.81 2.49
N LYS A 22 5.97 1.40 2.74
CA LYS A 22 6.72 0.58 1.81
C LYS A 22 6.35 -0.87 2.08
N LEU A 23 5.73 -1.50 1.10
CA LEU A 23 5.29 -2.88 1.14
C LEU A 23 6.32 -3.75 0.43
N HIS A 24 6.80 -4.79 1.11
CA HIS A 24 7.72 -5.77 0.55
C HIS A 24 7.00 -7.10 0.35
N TYR A 25 6.91 -7.55 -0.90
CA TYR A 25 6.15 -8.74 -1.27
C TYR A 25 7.06 -9.96 -1.30
N TYR A 26 6.67 -11.04 -0.62
CA TYR A 26 7.41 -12.30 -0.59
C TYR A 26 6.55 -13.44 -1.11
N GLN A 27 7.17 -14.38 -1.82
CA GLN A 27 6.47 -15.56 -2.34
C GLN A 27 6.02 -16.51 -1.22
N SER A 28 6.80 -16.64 -0.14
CA SER A 28 6.46 -17.51 0.99
C SER A 28 5.47 -16.83 1.93
N GLN A 29 4.79 -17.60 2.78
CA GLN A 29 3.96 -17.06 3.88
C GLN A 29 4.77 -16.68 5.12
N ARG A 30 6.11 -16.78 5.08
CA ARG A 30 6.98 -16.54 6.24
C ARG A 30 7.83 -15.28 6.08
N CYS A 31 7.56 -14.44 5.08
CA CYS A 31 8.38 -13.27 4.73
C CYS A 31 9.87 -13.59 4.58
N THR A 32 10.16 -14.77 4.06
CA THR A 32 11.53 -15.25 3.81
C THR A 32 11.62 -15.81 2.38
N GLY A 33 12.85 -15.98 1.89
CA GLY A 33 13.09 -16.48 0.54
C GLY A 33 12.90 -15.40 -0.54
N LEU A 34 12.26 -15.74 -1.66
CA LEU A 34 12.16 -14.87 -2.83
C LEU A 34 11.27 -13.65 -2.53
N LYS A 35 11.89 -12.46 -2.56
CA LYS A 35 11.19 -11.18 -2.63
C LYS A 35 10.74 -10.95 -4.08
N LEU A 36 9.44 -10.78 -4.27
CA LEU A 36 8.80 -10.66 -5.58
C LEU A 36 8.80 -9.23 -6.09
N ASP A 37 8.51 -8.26 -5.21
CA ASP A 37 8.39 -6.85 -5.57
C ASP A 37 8.49 -5.95 -4.32
N GLN A 38 8.42 -4.64 -4.53
CA GLN A 38 8.13 -3.66 -3.49
C GLN A 38 7.41 -2.42 -4.05
N ASP A 39 6.50 -1.84 -3.26
CA ASP A 39 5.77 -0.62 -3.62
C ASP A 39 5.74 0.35 -2.43
N VAL A 40 5.59 1.64 -2.69
CA VAL A 40 5.23 2.65 -1.68
C VAL A 40 3.77 3.01 -1.87
N PHE A 41 2.98 2.93 -0.81
CA PHE A 41 1.53 2.93 -0.88
C PHE A 41 0.89 3.60 0.35
N GLY A 42 0.02 4.58 0.13
CA GLY A 42 -0.75 5.28 1.16
C GLY A 42 -2.26 5.04 1.02
N PRO A 43 -3.07 5.52 1.99
CA PRO A 43 -4.52 5.30 2.02
C PRO A 43 -5.27 5.91 0.83
N GLU A 44 -4.76 6.99 0.23
CA GLU A 44 -5.37 7.71 -0.89
C GLU A 44 -5.38 6.94 -2.21
N ARG A 45 -4.67 5.80 -2.28
CA ARG A 45 -4.47 5.03 -3.49
C ARG A 45 -5.57 3.99 -3.74
N GLY A 46 -6.46 3.77 -2.76
CA GLY A 46 -7.58 2.84 -2.86
C GLY A 46 -7.17 1.37 -3.04
N CYS A 47 -8.11 0.54 -3.47
CA CYS A 47 -7.90 -0.90 -3.64
C CYS A 47 -6.87 -1.24 -4.72
N GLN A 48 -5.97 -2.18 -4.43
CA GLN A 48 -5.00 -2.71 -5.39
C GLN A 48 -5.10 -4.21 -5.53
N SER A 49 -5.42 -4.68 -6.74
CA SER A 49 -5.29 -6.08 -7.08
C SER A 49 -3.82 -6.45 -7.30
N LEU A 50 -3.43 -7.65 -6.88
CA LEU A 50 -2.10 -8.20 -7.15
C LEU A 50 -2.00 -8.59 -8.62
N GLY A 51 -1.02 -8.02 -9.32
CA GLY A 51 -0.72 -8.34 -10.71
C GLY A 51 0.77 -8.60 -10.94
N GLY A 52 1.11 -9.14 -12.12
CA GLY A 52 2.50 -9.40 -12.51
C GLY A 52 3.23 -10.31 -11.51
N ALA A 53 4.42 -9.90 -11.09
CA ALA A 53 5.22 -10.67 -10.12
C ALA A 53 4.53 -10.84 -8.76
N LYS A 54 3.70 -9.87 -8.35
CA LYS A 54 2.99 -9.86 -7.07
C LYS A 54 1.85 -10.87 -6.98
N ALA A 55 1.36 -11.41 -8.10
CA ALA A 55 0.25 -12.38 -8.11
C ALA A 55 0.56 -13.68 -7.34
N ASN A 56 1.84 -13.97 -7.09
CA ASN A 56 2.27 -15.14 -6.32
C ASN A 56 2.71 -14.79 -4.89
N THR A 57 2.30 -13.63 -4.36
CA THR A 57 2.66 -13.22 -3.00
C THR A 57 1.97 -14.08 -1.95
N GLY A 58 2.74 -14.56 -0.99
CA GLY A 58 2.23 -15.27 0.19
C GLY A 58 2.24 -14.41 1.46
N SER A 59 3.06 -13.36 1.52
CA SER A 59 3.14 -12.47 2.69
C SER A 59 3.74 -11.11 2.36
N LEU A 60 3.55 -10.14 3.26
CA LEU A 60 4.10 -8.79 3.21
C LEU A 60 4.92 -8.47 4.45
N ILE A 61 5.97 -7.65 4.28
CA ILE A 61 6.53 -6.82 5.36
C ILE A 61 6.18 -5.38 5.06
N VAL A 62 5.78 -4.64 6.10
CA VAL A 62 5.44 -3.23 6.05
C VAL A 62 6.57 -2.43 6.70
N GLU A 63 7.04 -1.40 6.02
CA GLU A 63 8.01 -0.43 6.52
C GLU A 63 7.40 0.97 6.41
N SER A 64 7.38 1.74 7.51
CA SER A 64 6.94 3.13 7.45
C SER A 64 7.90 3.97 6.61
N THR A 65 7.37 4.80 5.69
CA THR A 65 8.16 5.80 4.96
C THR A 65 8.03 7.20 5.52
N GLY A 66 7.23 7.38 6.58
CA GLY A 66 6.89 8.65 7.19
C GLY A 66 7.10 8.64 8.72
N PRO A 67 6.47 9.57 9.44
CA PRO A 67 6.41 9.51 10.90
C PRO A 67 5.86 8.16 11.38
N ILE A 68 6.33 7.69 12.54
CA ILE A 68 5.90 6.40 13.11
C ILE A 68 4.47 6.48 13.68
N ASP A 69 3.93 7.69 13.88
CA ASP A 69 2.60 7.92 14.48
C ASP A 69 1.45 7.92 13.44
N ASP A 70 1.67 7.41 12.23
CA ASP A 70 0.62 7.36 11.20
C ASP A 70 -0.35 6.19 11.49
N PRO A 71 -1.67 6.43 11.57
CA PRO A 71 -2.67 5.44 11.98
C PRO A 71 -3.07 4.50 10.84
N PHE A 72 -2.09 4.03 10.07
CA PHE A 72 -2.37 3.28 8.86
C PHE A 72 -2.39 1.78 9.12
N MET A 73 -3.15 1.07 8.30
CA MET A 73 -3.20 -0.38 8.36
C MET A 73 -3.28 -0.94 6.95
N VAL A 74 -2.38 -1.86 6.62
CA VAL A 74 -2.51 -2.68 5.41
C VAL A 74 -3.55 -3.75 5.69
N VAL A 75 -4.54 -3.87 4.82
CA VAL A 75 -5.59 -4.89 4.85
C VAL A 75 -5.48 -5.76 3.61
N LEU A 76 -5.50 -7.08 3.80
CA LEU A 76 -5.40 -8.09 2.76
C LEU A 76 -6.77 -8.71 2.52
N PHE A 77 -7.13 -8.87 1.25
CA PHE A 77 -8.44 -9.40 0.84
C PHE A 77 -8.27 -10.61 -0.08
N GLU A 78 -9.09 -11.64 0.11
CA GLU A 78 -9.16 -12.79 -0.78
C GLU A 78 -9.68 -12.38 -2.17
N SER A 79 -10.59 -11.40 -2.21
CA SER A 79 -11.13 -10.86 -3.45
C SER A 79 -10.14 -9.95 -4.18
N ASN A 80 -10.47 -9.55 -5.42
CA ASN A 80 -9.68 -8.62 -6.21
C ASN A 80 -10.10 -7.14 -6.06
N ASP A 81 -11.21 -6.90 -5.36
CA ASP A 81 -11.91 -5.60 -5.27
C ASP A 81 -11.93 -5.01 -3.86
N CYS A 82 -11.13 -5.55 -2.95
CA CYS A 82 -11.04 -5.13 -1.54
C CYS A 82 -12.39 -5.13 -0.82
N ASN A 83 -13.25 -6.10 -1.14
CA ASN A 83 -14.51 -6.29 -0.44
C ASN A 83 -14.23 -6.63 1.05
N PRO A 84 -14.70 -5.82 2.02
CA PRO A 84 -14.49 -6.05 3.45
C PRO A 84 -14.96 -7.41 3.97
N ASP A 85 -15.93 -8.05 3.30
CA ASP A 85 -16.40 -9.40 3.66
C ASP A 85 -15.35 -10.50 3.36
N THR A 86 -14.26 -10.14 2.68
CA THR A 86 -13.21 -11.07 2.24
C THR A 86 -11.84 -10.76 2.86
N ILE A 87 -11.80 -9.98 3.94
CA ILE A 87 -10.56 -9.72 4.69
C ILE A 87 -9.99 -11.05 5.20
N VAL A 88 -8.71 -11.26 4.93
CA VAL A 88 -7.96 -12.46 5.33
C VAL A 88 -6.70 -12.12 6.12
N GLY A 89 -6.43 -10.86 6.39
CA GLY A 89 -5.27 -10.45 7.17
C GLY A 89 -5.12 -8.95 7.19
N HIS A 90 -4.41 -8.43 8.18
CA HIS A 90 -4.10 -7.01 8.29
C HIS A 90 -2.89 -6.79 9.20
N GLY A 91 -2.31 -5.59 9.13
CA GLY A 91 -1.24 -5.16 10.02
C GLY A 91 -0.57 -3.87 9.55
N ASP A 92 0.44 -3.47 10.30
CA ASP A 92 1.20 -2.23 10.17
C ASP A 92 2.72 -2.54 10.20
N GLU A 93 3.55 -1.50 10.30
CA GLU A 93 5.01 -1.66 10.39
C GLU A 93 5.49 -2.39 11.65
N ASN A 94 4.66 -2.50 12.69
CA ASN A 94 4.97 -3.19 13.95
C ASN A 94 4.54 -4.66 13.94
N SER A 95 3.73 -5.06 12.95
CA SER A 95 3.18 -6.41 12.82
C SER A 95 4.20 -7.43 12.31
N GLY A 96 5.34 -6.98 11.79
CA GLY A 96 6.38 -7.84 11.24
C GLY A 96 5.95 -8.49 9.92
N CYS A 97 5.76 -9.81 9.94
CA CYS A 97 5.35 -10.55 8.75
C CYS A 97 3.83 -10.70 8.69
N ILE A 98 3.19 -9.96 7.79
CA ILE A 98 1.75 -10.02 7.52
C ILE A 98 1.49 -11.11 6.49
N LYS A 99 0.56 -12.02 6.78
CA LYS A 99 0.15 -13.10 5.89
C LYS A 99 -1.37 -13.28 5.94
N PRO A 100 -1.99 -13.87 4.92
CA PRO A 100 -3.38 -14.25 5.01
C PRO A 100 -3.57 -15.34 6.08
N ASP A 101 -4.81 -15.48 6.54
CA ASP A 101 -5.26 -16.52 7.47
C ASP A 101 -4.92 -17.93 6.96
N GLU A 102 -4.90 -18.90 7.88
CA GLU A 102 -4.51 -20.26 7.55
C GLU A 102 -5.39 -20.86 6.43
N GLY A 103 -4.74 -21.38 5.38
CA GLY A 103 -5.41 -21.95 4.22
C GLY A 103 -5.99 -20.92 3.24
N LYS A 104 -5.76 -19.61 3.47
CA LYS A 104 -6.19 -18.53 2.59
C LYS A 104 -5.04 -17.96 1.75
N ALA A 105 -5.43 -17.33 0.65
CA ALA A 105 -4.59 -16.47 -0.17
C ALA A 105 -5.25 -15.08 -0.24
N PHE A 106 -4.46 -14.06 -0.57
CA PHE A 106 -4.99 -12.73 -0.83
C PHE A 106 -4.70 -12.35 -2.29
N SER A 107 -5.64 -11.64 -2.90
CA SER A 107 -5.59 -11.23 -4.30
C SER A 107 -5.64 -9.71 -4.46
N SER A 108 -5.99 -8.99 -3.38
CA SER A 108 -5.88 -7.54 -3.33
C SER A 108 -5.49 -7.05 -1.94
N TYR A 109 -5.07 -5.79 -1.85
CA TYR A 109 -4.79 -5.10 -0.60
C TYR A 109 -5.23 -3.64 -0.68
N GLN A 110 -5.39 -3.03 0.49
CA GLN A 110 -5.61 -1.59 0.64
C GLN A 110 -4.90 -1.11 1.90
N VAL A 111 -4.46 0.15 1.91
CA VAL A 111 -4.05 0.83 3.14
C VAL A 111 -5.24 1.64 3.64
N TRP A 112 -5.64 1.44 4.89
CA TRP A 112 -6.71 2.19 5.54
C TRP A 112 -6.12 3.25 6.46
N ASP A 113 -6.74 4.43 6.48
CA ASP A 113 -6.54 5.42 7.53
C ASP A 113 -7.56 5.14 8.64
N LEU A 114 -7.08 4.87 9.86
CA LEU A 114 -7.93 4.51 10.99
C LEU A 114 -8.48 5.73 11.75
N TRP A 115 -8.09 6.95 11.38
CA TRP A 115 -8.60 8.19 11.97
C TRP A 115 -9.65 8.90 11.12
N GLU A 116 -9.90 8.43 9.90
CA GLU A 116 -10.96 8.92 9.00
C GLU A 116 -12.28 8.13 9.10
#